data_AF-A0A1I4R736-F1
#
_entry.id   AF-A0A1I4R736-F1
#
_cell.length_a   1.000
_cell.length_b   1.000
_cell.length_c   1.000
_cell.angle_alpha   90.00
_cell.angle_beta   90.00
_cell.angle_gamma   90.00
#
_symmetry.space_group_name_H-M   'P 1'
#
loop_
_entity.id
_entity.type
_entity.pdbx_description
1 polymer ?
#
loop_
_entity_poly.entity_id
_entity_poly.type
_entity_poly.pdbx_seq_one_letter_code
_entity_poly.pdbx_strand_id
1 'polypeptide(L)' 'MMEFLYFPEDKTLYIPAVISLLIFVIGAFVAMHFIKKASKKEEEKWNQKYDNLKD' A
#
# COMPACT_ATOMS: atom_id res chain seq x y z
N MET A 1 -2.19 33.10 -8.85
CA MET A 1 -2.78 32.62 -10.11
C MET A 1 -2.67 31.11 -10.10
N MET A 2 -3.69 30.37 -10.57
CA MET A 2 -3.47 28.95 -10.87
C MET A 2 -2.34 28.92 -11.91
N GLU A 3 -1.16 28.44 -11.52
CA GLU A 3 -0.16 27.97 -12.47
C GLU A 3 -0.91 26.97 -13.33
N PHE A 4 -1.18 27.37 -14.57
CA PHE A 4 -1.87 26.60 -15.58
C PHE A 4 -1.37 25.16 -15.49
N LEU A 5 -2.28 24.20 -15.30
CA LEU A 5 -1.92 22.78 -15.36
C LEU A 5 -1.26 22.56 -16.72
N TYR A 6 0.07 22.51 -16.73
CA TYR A 6 0.82 22.31 -17.96
C TYR A 6 0.64 20.87 -18.37
N PHE A 7 -0.17 20.67 -19.39
CA PHE A 7 -0.32 19.38 -20.02
C PHE A 7 0.64 19.31 -21.19
N PRO A 8 1.70 18.50 -21.12
CA PRO A 8 2.57 18.33 -22.28
C PRO A 8 1.77 17.88 -23.51
N GLU A 9 2.06 18.54 -24.63
CA GLU A 9 1.51 18.20 -25.95
C GLU A 9 1.97 16.79 -26.35
N ASP A 10 3.25 16.48 -26.12
CA ASP A 10 3.80 15.14 -26.25
C ASP A 10 3.45 14.27 -25.02
N LYS A 11 2.63 13.24 -25.23
CA LYS A 11 2.20 12.32 -24.17
C LYS A 11 3.31 11.46 -23.60
N THR A 12 4.44 11.31 -24.31
CA THR A 12 5.58 10.54 -23.80
C THR A 12 6.19 11.17 -22.54
N LEU A 13 6.02 12.49 -22.35
CA LEU A 13 6.50 13.20 -21.16
C LEU A 13 5.76 12.82 -19.87
N TYR A 14 4.62 12.11 -19.95
CA TYR A 14 3.93 11.56 -18.77
C TYR A 14 4.50 10.22 -18.28
N ILE A 15 5.33 9.54 -19.08
CA ILE A 15 5.91 8.23 -18.73
C ILE A 15 6.58 8.25 -17.34
N PRO A 16 7.41 9.25 -16.99
CA PRO A 16 8.01 9.33 -15.65
C PRO A 16 6.97 9.39 -14.53
N ALA A 17 5.90 10.17 -14.71
CA ALA A 17 4.83 10.29 -13.72
C ALA A 17 4.07 8.96 -13.53
N VAL A 18 3.78 8.24 -14.61
CA VAL A 18 3.14 6.92 -14.55
C VAL A 18 4.05 5.90 -13.85
N ILE A 19 5.36 5.92 -14.13
CA ILE A 19 6.32 5.04 -13.45
C ILE A 19 6.34 5.34 -11.95
N SER A 20 6.42 6.62 -11.55
CA SER A 20 6.37 7.01 -10.13
C SER A 20 5.09 6.53 -9.46
N LEU A 21 3.93 6.74 -10.09
CA LEU A 21 2.65 6.27 -9.58
C LEU A 21 2.64 4.76 -9.38
N LEU A 22 3.12 3.99 -10.37
CA LEU A 22 3.17 2.54 -10.29
C LEU A 22 4.06 2.07 -9.13
N ILE A 23 5.23 2.69 -8.92
CA ILE A 23 6.11 2.35 -7.80
C ILE A 23 5.39 2.54 -6.46
N PHE A 24 4.70 3.67 -6.26
CA PHE A 24 3.98 3.92 -5.01
C PHE A 24 2.78 2.99 -4.83
N VAL A 25 2.03 2.73 -5.90
CA VAL A 25 0.87 1.81 -5.85
C VAL A 25 1.34 0.40 -5.51
N ILE A 26 2.38 -0.11 -6.18
CA ILE A 26 2.97 -1.43 -5.87
C ILE A 26 3.49 -1.44 -4.44
N GLY A 27 4.20 -0.39 -4.00
CA GLY A 27 4.67 -0.24 -2.63
C GLY A 27 3.54 -0.31 -1.60
N ALA A 28 2.42 0.36 -1.87
CA ALA A 28 1.24 0.33 -1.00
C ALA A 28 0.64 -1.08 -0.92
N PHE A 29 0.49 -1.78 -2.05
CA PHE A 29 0.00 -3.16 -2.07
C PHE A 29 0.91 -4.09 -1.25
N VAL A 30 2.22 -3.96 -1.42
CA VAL A 30 3.21 -4.75 -0.69
C VAL A 30 3.15 -4.44 0.81
N ALA A 31 3.11 -3.16 1.20
CA ALA A 31 3.01 -2.75 2.59
C ALA A 31 1.72 -3.28 3.24
N MET A 32 0.58 -3.14 2.57
CA MET A 32 -0.70 -3.68 3.05
C MET A 32 -0.67 -5.19 3.19
N HIS A 33 -0.02 -5.90 2.27
CA HIS A 33 0.15 -7.34 2.37
C HIS A 33 0.98 -7.73 3.61
N PHE A 34 2.09 -7.04 3.87
CA PHE A 34 2.93 -7.28 5.05
C PHE A 34 2.18 -7.01 6.36
N ILE A 35 1.45 -5.89 6.44
CA ILE A 35 0.64 -5.53 7.61
C ILE A 35 -0.41 -6.61 7.88
N LYS A 36 -1.15 -7.05 6.84
CA LYS A 36 -2.16 -8.10 6.98
C LYS A 36 -1.57 -9.42 7.46
N LYS A 37 -0.39 -9.80 6.94
CA LYS A 37 0.31 -11.01 7.36
C LYS A 37 0.78 -10.94 8.82
N ALA A 38 1.32 -9.79 9.23
CA ALA A 38 1.76 -9.57 10.60
C ALA A 38 0.58 -9.62 11.58
N SER A 39 -0.51 -8.93 11.25
CA SER A 39 -1.73 -8.89 12.06
C SER A 39 -2.33 -10.28 12.28
N LYS A 40 -2.43 -11.11 11.23
CA LYS A 40 -2.90 -12.50 11.37
C LYS A 40 -2.02 -13.34 12.31
N LYS A 41 -0.70 -13.16 12.23
CA LYS A 41 0.24 -13.88 13.11
C LYS A 41 0.10 -13.45 14.57
N GLU A 42 -0.22 -12.18 14.82
CA GLU A 42 -0.49 -11.69 16.17
C GLU A 42 -1.83 -12.21 16.71
N GLU A 43 -2.86 -12.22 15.86
CA GLU A 43 -4.17 -12.79 16.20
C GLU A 43 -4.06 -14.27 16.57
N GLU A 44 -3.35 -15.08 15.77
CA GLU A 44 -3.12 -16.50 16.06
C GLU A 44 -2.40 -16.70 17.40
N LYS A 45 -1.37 -15.90 17.69
CA LYS A 45 -0.64 -15.95 18.97
C LYS A 45 -1.53 -15.56 20.15
N TRP A 46 -2.37 -14.55 19.97
CA TRP A 46 -3.32 -14.10 20.98
C TRP A 46 -4.32 -15.22 21.29
N ASN A 47 -4.94 -15.78 20.25
CA ASN A 47 -5.89 -16.87 20.41
C ASN A 47 -5.24 -18.08 21.09
N GLN A 48 -4.04 -18.50 20.67
CA GLN A 48 -3.31 -19.60 21.35
C GLN A 48 -3.02 -19.32 22.82
N LYS A 49 -2.71 -18.07 23.18
CA LYS A 49 -2.35 -17.70 24.56
C LYS A 49 -3.57 -17.62 25.49
N TYR A 50 -4.73 -17.26 24.93
CA TYR A 50 -5.94 -16.97 25.70
C TYR A 50 -7.11 -17.93 25.42
N ASP A 51 -6.91 -18.96 24.60
CA ASP A 51 -7.90 -20.00 24.29
C ASP A 51 -8.41 -20.69 25.58
N ASN A 52 -7.52 -20.87 26.56
CA ASN A 52 -7.83 -21.52 27.84
C ASN A 52 -8.58 -20.62 28.85
N LEU A 53 -8.93 -19.38 28.50
CA LEU A 53 -9.71 -18.46 29.36
C LEU A 53 -11.21 -18.44 29.01
N LYS A 54 -11.64 -19.24 28.02
CA LYS A 54 -13.05 -19.37 27.63
C LYS A 54 -13.79 -20.51 28.37
N ASP A 55 -13.08 -21.29 29.19
CA ASP A 55 -13.64 -22.31 30.09
C ASP A 55 -13.86 -21.74 31.51
#